data_AF-A0A252EH53-F1
#
_entry.id   AF-A0A252EH53-F1
#
_cell.length_a   1.000
_cell.length_b   1.000
_cell.length_c   1.000
_cell.angle_alpha   90.00
_cell.angle_beta   90.00
_cell.angle_gamma   90.00
#
_symmetry.space_group_name_H-M   'P 1'
#
loop_
_entity.id
_entity.type
_entity.pdbx_description
1 polymer ?
#
loop_
_entity_poly.entity_id
_entity_poly.type
_entity_poly.pdbx_seq_one_letter_code
_entity_poly.pdbx_strand_id
1 'polypeptide(L)'
;MQSLFGYGVNINRKSNHISINLKYENDDVNVIDTGYGVSQILPVLGQVWWAKNRPVRNLYFTKKTTIVAVEQPELHLHPAHQALLADAFVSGVKSEGKSEDIDVSYIIETHSEALINRLGELIYEGCFNENDVQILIFDQDDIDKNKTIVKESYFDSKGILQNWPFGFFTPEVRL
;
A
#
# COMPACT_ATOMS: atom_id res chain seq x y z
N MET A 1 5.80 -2.30 10.69
CA MET A 1 6.74 -1.54 9.84
C MET A 1 8.16 -2.12 9.95
N GLN A 2 8.81 -2.04 11.11
CA GLN A 2 10.09 -2.75 11.32
C GLN A 2 9.97 -4.27 11.17
N SER A 3 8.87 -4.85 11.67
CA SER A 3 8.56 -6.27 11.47
C SER A 3 8.25 -6.67 10.02
N LEU A 4 7.89 -5.72 9.16
CA LEU A 4 7.50 -5.99 7.77
C LEU A 4 8.68 -5.83 6.82
N PHE A 5 9.45 -4.74 6.97
CA PHE A 5 10.55 -4.42 6.07
C PHE A 5 11.94 -4.74 6.64
N GLY A 6 12.01 -5.23 7.88
CA GLY A 6 13.27 -5.65 8.51
C GLY A 6 14.16 -4.52 9.03
N TYR A 7 13.78 -3.26 8.84
CA TYR A 7 14.53 -2.09 9.34
C TYR A 7 13.67 -1.15 10.20
N GLY A 8 14.30 -0.62 11.25
CA GLY A 8 13.75 0.47 12.06
C GLY A 8 14.11 1.83 11.45
N VAL A 9 13.43 2.89 11.90
CA VAL A 9 13.75 4.27 11.49
C VAL A 9 14.21 5.05 12.72
N ASN A 10 15.40 5.63 12.66
CA ASN A 10 15.96 6.50 13.67
C ASN A 10 16.14 7.91 13.11
N ILE A 11 15.57 8.91 13.80
CA ILE A 11 15.62 10.31 13.39
C ILE A 11 16.62 11.05 14.26
N ASN A 12 17.75 11.43 13.67
CA ASN A 12 18.77 12.23 14.33
C ASN A 12 18.58 13.70 13.97
N ARG A 13 18.34 14.54 14.97
CA ARG A 13 18.21 16.00 14.80
C ARG A 13 19.46 16.68 15.36
N LYS A 14 20.21 17.36 14.50
CA LYS A 14 21.31 18.24 14.90
C LYS A 14 21.08 19.62 14.32
N SER A 15 20.77 20.58 15.19
CA SER A 15 20.41 21.96 14.81
C SER A 15 19.26 21.98 13.79
N ASN A 16 19.45 22.56 12.60
CA ASN A 16 18.46 22.62 11.51
C ASN A 16 18.49 21.42 10.55
N HIS A 17 19.30 20.39 10.83
CA HIS A 17 19.40 19.21 9.98
C HIS A 17 18.69 18.02 10.62
N ILE A 18 17.88 17.34 9.80
CA ILE A 18 17.24 16.08 10.14
C ILE A 18 17.90 15.00 9.27
N SER A 19 18.54 14.02 9.90
CA SER A 19 18.97 12.80 9.21
C SER A 19 18.08 11.63 9.60
N ILE A 20 17.62 10.90 8.59
CA ILE A 20 16.84 9.68 8.75
C ILE A 20 17.81 8.53 8.53
N ASN A 21 17.99 7.70 9.55
CA ASN A 21 18.85 6.52 9.49
C ASN A 21 17.98 5.28 9.62
N LEU A 22 18.22 4.30 8.77
CA LEU A 22 17.63 2.98 8.88
C LEU A 22 18.47 2.14 9.83
N LYS A 23 17.81 1.55 10.80
CA LYS A 23 18.44 0.63 11.74
C LYS A 23 18.21 -0.80 11.27
N TYR A 24 19.29 -1.48 10.91
CA TYR A 24 19.28 -2.90 10.55
C TYR A 24 20.22 -3.64 11.51
N GLU A 25 19.65 -4.52 12.33
CA GLU A 25 20.38 -5.19 13.43
C GLU A 25 21.16 -4.19 14.33
N ASN A 26 22.50 -4.18 14.21
CA ASN A 26 23.41 -3.32 14.96
C ASN A 26 23.93 -2.12 14.17
N ASP A 27 23.61 -2.01 12.88
CA ASP A 27 24.07 -0.94 12.00
C ASP A 27 22.99 0.13 11.82
N ASP A 28 23.43 1.39 11.80
CA ASP A 28 22.62 2.55 11.40
C ASP A 28 23.17 3.07 10.07
N VAL A 29 22.35 3.01 9.01
CA VAL A 29 22.72 3.48 7.67
C VAL A 29 21.84 4.68 7.31
N ASN A 30 22.42 5.76 6.79
CA ASN A 30 21.61 6.90 6.35
C ASN A 30 20.72 6.46 5.19
N VAL A 31 19.46 6.93 5.17
CA VAL A 31 18.53 6.61 4.08
C VAL A 31 19.08 6.99 2.69
N ILE A 32 19.92 8.02 2.61
CA ILE A 32 20.56 8.45 1.36
C ILE A 32 21.57 7.40 0.85
N ASP A 33 22.17 6.64 1.76
CA ASP A 33 23.15 5.59 1.48
C ASP A 33 22.48 4.22 1.29
N THR A 34 21.15 4.16 1.45
CA THR A 34 20.34 2.96 1.16
C THR A 34 19.83 3.05 -0.27
N GLY A 35 19.91 1.96 -1.04
CA GLY A 35 19.56 1.95 -2.46
C GLY A 35 18.19 2.60 -2.74
N TYR A 36 18.05 3.22 -3.91
CA TYR A 36 16.98 4.17 -4.26
C TYR A 36 15.54 3.75 -3.89
N GLY A 37 15.22 2.46 -3.90
CA GLY A 37 13.90 1.95 -3.50
C GLY A 37 13.54 2.21 -2.03
N VAL A 38 14.49 2.17 -1.10
CA VAL A 38 14.18 2.27 0.34
C VAL A 38 13.84 3.70 0.76
N SER A 39 14.45 4.70 0.14
CA SER A 39 14.12 6.11 0.41
C SER A 39 12.72 6.50 -0.11
N GLN A 40 12.25 5.86 -1.19
CA GLN A 40 10.95 6.12 -1.80
C GLN A 40 9.78 5.49 -1.03
N ILE A 41 10.00 4.36 -0.36
CA ILE A 41 8.94 3.69 0.41
C ILE A 41 8.69 4.35 1.77
N LEU A 42 9.69 5.01 2.37
CA LEU A 42 9.54 5.65 3.67
C LEU A 42 8.39 6.68 3.75
N PRO A 43 8.20 7.60 2.78
CA PRO A 43 7.04 8.47 2.75
C PRO A 43 5.71 7.71 2.80
N VAL A 44 5.56 6.63 2.02
CA VAL A 44 4.35 5.81 1.98
C VAL A 44 4.09 5.17 3.34
N LEU A 45 5.12 4.55 3.94
CA LEU A 45 5.00 3.94 5.26
C LEU A 45 4.72 4.98 6.36
N GLY A 46 5.32 6.17 6.24
CA GLY A 46 5.05 7.30 7.10
C GLY A 46 3.58 7.74 7.04
N GLN A 47 2.98 7.78 5.84
CA GLN A 47 1.56 8.09 5.65
C GLN A 47 0.66 7.02 6.27
N VAL A 48 0.98 5.73 6.08
CA VAL A 48 0.27 4.62 6.72
C VAL A 48 0.31 4.75 8.24
N TRP A 49 1.49 4.99 8.81
CA TRP A 49 1.63 5.18 10.25
C TRP A 49 0.91 6.42 10.76
N TRP A 50 1.01 7.54 10.04
CA TRP A 50 0.34 8.77 10.42
C TRP A 50 -1.18 8.57 10.41
N ALA A 51 -1.75 7.97 9.37
CA ALA A 51 -3.18 7.70 9.27
C ALA A 51 -3.67 6.82 10.42
N LYS A 52 -2.92 5.77 10.74
CA LYS A 52 -3.21 4.84 11.85
C LYS A 52 -3.04 5.44 13.26
N ASN A 53 -2.20 6.45 13.41
CA ASN A 53 -1.84 7.02 14.73
C ASN A 53 -2.29 8.46 14.93
N ARG A 54 -3.00 9.04 13.98
CA ARG A 54 -3.47 10.43 14.08
C ARG A 54 -4.46 10.55 15.26
N PRO A 55 -4.29 11.54 16.14
CA PRO A 55 -5.24 11.78 17.21
C PRO A 55 -6.57 12.29 16.64
N VAL A 56 -7.68 11.64 17.00
CA VAL A 56 -9.02 12.15 16.76
C VAL A 56 -9.25 13.30 17.74
N ARG A 57 -9.18 14.55 17.27
CA ARG A 57 -9.63 15.69 18.09
C ARG A 57 -11.14 15.59 18.25
N ASN A 58 -11.57 15.52 19.52
CA ASN A 58 -12.95 15.56 19.99
C ASN A 58 -13.71 16.76 19.39
N LEU A 59 -14.24 16.57 18.19
CA LEU A 59 -15.15 17.49 17.54
C LEU A 59 -16.34 16.66 17.09
N TYR A 60 -17.25 16.44 18.04
CA TYR A 60 -18.61 15.91 17.88
C TYR A 60 -18.74 14.61 17.05
N PHE A 61 -18.84 13.47 17.75
CA PHE A 61 -19.63 12.25 17.46
C PHE A 61 -19.70 11.68 16.03
N THR A 62 -18.71 11.93 15.18
CA THR A 62 -18.64 11.30 13.85
C THR A 62 -17.38 10.47 13.74
N LYS A 63 -17.53 9.16 13.52
CA LYS A 63 -16.44 8.26 13.13
C LYS A 63 -15.78 8.88 11.90
N LYS A 64 -14.53 9.33 12.01
CA LYS A 64 -13.86 10.04 10.90
C LYS A 64 -13.00 9.06 10.12
N THR A 65 -13.49 8.68 8.95
CA THR A 65 -12.69 7.98 7.95
C THR A 65 -11.58 8.90 7.45
N THR A 66 -10.33 8.48 7.60
CA THR A 66 -9.16 9.12 7.00
C THR A 66 -8.87 8.44 5.68
N ILE A 67 -9.01 9.19 4.59
CA ILE A 67 -8.68 8.72 3.25
C ILE A 67 -7.23 9.10 2.95
N VAL A 68 -6.44 8.13 2.51
CA VAL A 68 -5.08 8.33 2.01
C VAL A 68 -5.04 7.86 0.57
N ALA A 69 -4.76 8.77 -0.36
CA ALA A 69 -4.56 8.45 -1.76
C ALA A 69 -3.06 8.35 -2.06
N VAL A 70 -2.64 7.28 -2.71
CA VAL A 70 -1.24 7.02 -3.07
C VAL A 70 -1.16 6.57 -4.51
N GLU A 71 -0.38 7.29 -5.32
CA GLU A 71 -0.11 6.95 -6.71
C GLU A 71 1.20 6.17 -6.82
N GLN A 72 1.16 5.04 -7.51
CA GLN A 72 2.30 4.20 -7.88
C GLN A 72 3.31 3.97 -6.73
N PRO A 73 2.85 3.53 -5.53
CA PRO A 73 3.74 3.33 -4.38
C PRO A 73 4.85 2.30 -4.65
N GLU A 74 4.70 1.47 -5.67
CA GLU A 74 5.63 0.42 -6.09
C GLU A 74 6.82 0.90 -6.93
N LEU A 75 6.83 2.16 -7.37
CA LEU A 75 7.79 2.64 -8.35
C LEU A 75 9.23 2.52 -7.83
N HIS A 76 10.13 1.96 -8.66
CA HIS A 76 11.53 1.69 -8.33
C HIS A 76 11.77 0.66 -7.20
N LEU A 77 10.74 -0.07 -6.76
CA LEU A 77 10.88 -1.17 -5.82
C LEU A 77 11.06 -2.50 -6.53
N HIS A 78 11.86 -3.37 -5.93
CA HIS A 78 11.90 -4.78 -6.29
C HIS A 78 10.52 -5.41 -6.02
N PRO A 79 10.01 -6.33 -6.87
CA PRO A 79 8.68 -6.94 -6.71
C PRO A 79 8.40 -7.48 -5.30
N ALA A 80 9.38 -8.11 -4.66
CA ALA A 80 9.27 -8.58 -3.27
C ALA A 80 8.93 -7.46 -2.27
N HIS A 81 9.45 -6.25 -2.46
CA HIS A 81 9.09 -5.10 -1.62
C HIS A 81 7.75 -4.47 -2.00
N GLN A 82 7.32 -4.62 -3.26
CA GLN A 82 5.99 -4.19 -3.68
C GLN A 82 4.91 -5.01 -2.99
N ALA A 83 5.11 -6.33 -2.84
CA ALA A 83 4.23 -7.19 -2.04
C ALA A 83 4.10 -6.67 -0.60
N LEU A 84 5.21 -6.29 0.06
CA LEU A 84 5.18 -5.76 1.44
C LEU A 84 4.38 -4.46 1.60
N LEU A 85 4.12 -3.71 0.51
CA LEU A 85 3.20 -2.57 0.57
C LEU A 85 1.77 -3.02 0.87
N ALA A 86 1.33 -4.15 0.33
CA ALA A 86 0.01 -4.70 0.63
C ALA A 86 -0.13 -5.00 2.13
N ASP A 87 0.87 -5.65 2.74
CA ASP A 87 0.92 -5.90 4.18
C ASP A 87 0.87 -4.57 4.97
N ALA A 88 1.59 -3.54 4.52
CA ALA A 88 1.58 -2.23 5.16
C ALA A 88 0.20 -1.58 5.11
N PHE A 89 -0.45 -1.53 3.94
CA PHE A 89 -1.78 -0.94 3.78
C PHE A 89 -2.84 -1.70 4.59
N VAL A 90 -2.88 -3.02 4.51
CA VAL A 90 -3.80 -3.86 5.31
C VAL A 90 -3.59 -3.63 6.80
N SER A 91 -2.34 -3.53 7.26
CA SER A 91 -2.03 -3.21 8.66
C SER A 91 -2.51 -1.81 9.09
N GLY A 92 -2.62 -0.88 8.13
CA GLY A 92 -3.12 0.47 8.32
C GLY A 92 -4.65 0.51 8.49
N VAL A 93 -5.37 -0.31 7.72
CA VAL A 93 -6.83 -0.48 7.83
C VAL A 93 -7.19 -1.19 9.13
N LYS A 94 -6.49 -2.27 9.48
CA LYS A 94 -6.71 -3.04 10.70
C LYS A 94 -6.29 -2.27 11.95
N SER A 95 -7.26 -1.64 12.60
CA SER A 95 -7.10 -0.97 13.89
C SER A 95 -7.40 -1.93 15.05
N GLU A 96 -6.56 -2.95 15.26
CA GLU A 96 -6.67 -3.77 16.46
C GLU A 96 -6.38 -2.93 17.72
N GLY A 97 -7.35 -2.85 18.64
CA GLY A 97 -7.15 -2.33 20.00
C GLY A 97 -7.17 -0.81 20.18
N LYS A 98 -7.69 -0.02 19.24
CA LYS A 98 -7.90 1.43 19.40
C LYS A 98 -9.39 1.77 19.31
N SER A 99 -9.77 2.92 19.89
CA SER A 99 -11.15 3.43 19.89
C SER A 99 -11.80 3.29 18.51
N GLU A 100 -13.05 2.84 18.47
CA GLU A 100 -13.90 2.59 17.29
C GLU A 100 -14.05 3.81 16.33
N ASP A 101 -13.38 4.92 16.64
CA ASP A 101 -13.50 6.24 16.04
C ASP A 101 -12.54 6.51 14.86
N ILE A 102 -11.49 5.69 14.68
CA ILE A 102 -10.53 5.82 13.57
C ILE A 102 -10.79 4.75 12.53
N ASP A 103 -11.26 5.19 11.37
CA ASP A 103 -11.41 4.37 10.17
C ASP A 103 -10.41 4.87 9.13
N VAL A 104 -9.68 3.99 8.46
CA VAL A 104 -8.66 4.37 7.46
C VAL A 104 -8.99 3.66 6.16
N SER A 105 -9.09 4.44 5.09
CA SER A 105 -9.33 3.95 3.74
C SER A 105 -8.20 4.40 2.82
N TYR A 106 -7.74 3.49 1.97
CA TYR A 106 -6.69 3.77 1.00
C TYR A 106 -7.27 3.77 -0.41
N ILE A 107 -6.85 4.76 -1.21
CA ILE A 107 -7.05 4.77 -2.66
C ILE A 107 -5.67 4.62 -3.27
N ILE A 108 -5.42 3.49 -3.92
CA ILE A 108 -4.11 3.14 -4.44
C ILE A 108 -4.21 3.01 -5.95
N GLU A 109 -3.45 3.82 -6.68
CA GLU A 109 -3.18 3.55 -8.09
C GLU A 109 -1.93 2.68 -8.17
N THR A 110 -2.04 1.52 -8.82
CA THR A 110 -0.92 0.59 -8.95
C THR A 110 -1.00 -0.21 -10.24
N HIS A 111 0.17 -0.52 -10.77
CA HIS A 111 0.42 -1.49 -11.84
C HIS A 111 1.15 -2.74 -11.31
N SER A 112 1.35 -2.84 -10.00
CA SER A 112 2.10 -3.94 -9.39
C SER A 112 1.28 -5.22 -9.29
N GLU A 113 1.64 -6.22 -10.10
CA GLU A 113 1.16 -7.59 -9.93
C GLU A 113 1.46 -8.14 -8.54
N ALA A 114 2.66 -7.88 -8.03
CA ALA A 114 3.10 -8.38 -6.73
C ALA A 114 2.25 -7.84 -5.57
N LEU A 115 1.83 -6.56 -5.63
CA LEU A 115 0.94 -5.97 -4.65
C LEU A 115 -0.45 -6.61 -4.69
N ILE A 116 -1.04 -6.72 -5.89
CA ILE A 116 -2.38 -7.30 -6.08
C ILE A 116 -2.41 -8.78 -5.64
N ASN A 117 -1.42 -9.57 -6.07
CA ASN A 117 -1.33 -10.98 -5.66
C ASN A 117 -1.18 -11.13 -4.15
N ARG A 118 -0.39 -10.26 -3.50
CA ARG A 118 -0.23 -10.27 -2.05
C ARG A 118 -1.52 -9.94 -1.30
N LEU A 119 -2.38 -9.06 -1.84
CA LEU A 119 -3.71 -8.83 -1.26
C LEU A 119 -4.57 -10.11 -1.28
N GLY A 120 -4.55 -10.85 -2.39
CA GLY A 120 -5.21 -12.15 -2.48
C GLY A 120 -4.67 -13.16 -1.47
N GLU A 121 -3.36 -13.26 -1.32
CA GLU A 121 -2.73 -14.12 -0.29
C GLU A 121 -3.18 -13.75 1.12
N LEU A 122 -3.22 -12.45 1.45
CA LEU A 122 -3.68 -11.97 2.77
C LEU A 122 -5.15 -12.30 3.03
N ILE A 123 -6.00 -12.31 2.00
CA ILE A 123 -7.40 -12.73 2.12
C ILE A 123 -7.46 -14.24 2.36
N TYR A 124 -6.73 -15.04 1.59
CA TYR A 124 -6.65 -16.48 1.76
C TYR A 124 -6.17 -16.90 3.16
N GLU A 125 -5.22 -16.15 3.72
CA GLU A 125 -4.69 -16.35 5.08
C GLU A 125 -5.68 -15.90 6.19
N GLY A 126 -6.81 -15.26 5.86
CA GLY A 126 -7.73 -14.66 6.82
C GLY A 126 -7.21 -13.36 7.45
N CYS A 127 -6.12 -12.83 6.90
CA CYS A 127 -5.47 -11.60 7.33
C CYS A 127 -6.12 -10.35 6.73
N PHE A 128 -7.13 -10.47 5.87
CA PHE A 128 -7.92 -9.36 5.33
C PHE A 128 -9.26 -9.88 4.80
N ASN A 129 -10.33 -9.07 4.81
CA ASN A 129 -11.61 -9.52 4.25
C ASN A 129 -11.69 -9.13 2.78
N GLU A 130 -12.25 -10.01 1.94
CA GLU A 130 -12.48 -9.73 0.53
C GLU A 130 -13.40 -8.53 0.29
N ASN A 131 -14.32 -8.24 1.22
CA ASN A 131 -15.23 -7.09 1.14
C ASN A 131 -14.58 -5.77 1.59
N ASP A 132 -13.37 -5.82 2.15
CA ASP A 132 -12.61 -4.63 2.55
C ASP A 132 -11.74 -4.08 1.40
N VAL A 133 -11.84 -4.68 0.19
CA VAL A 133 -11.08 -4.27 -1.00
C VAL A 133 -11.97 -4.24 -2.25
N GLN A 134 -11.80 -3.21 -3.06
CA GLN A 134 -12.39 -3.08 -4.38
C GLN A 134 -11.29 -2.80 -5.40
N ILE A 135 -11.31 -3.48 -6.54
CA ILE A 135 -10.34 -3.25 -7.62
C ILE A 135 -11.07 -2.69 -8.83
N LEU A 136 -10.65 -1.50 -9.25
CA LEU A 136 -11.15 -0.83 -10.44
C LEU A 136 -10.07 -0.83 -11.51
N ILE A 137 -10.41 -1.35 -12.68
CA ILE A 137 -9.51 -1.50 -13.82
C ILE A 137 -9.95 -0.51 -14.88
N PHE A 138 -9.02 0.37 -15.25
CA PHE A 138 -9.21 1.35 -16.30
C PHE A 138 -8.63 0.79 -17.59
N ASP A 139 -9.48 0.65 -18.60
CA ASP A 139 -9.15 0.04 -19.89
C ASP A 139 -9.68 0.91 -21.04
N GLN A 140 -9.15 0.72 -22.25
CA GLN A 140 -9.67 1.40 -23.43
C GLN A 140 -10.85 0.61 -24.01
N ASP A 141 -11.86 1.31 -24.52
CA ASP A 141 -12.95 0.68 -25.27
C ASP A 141 -12.38 -0.02 -26.53
N ASP A 142 -12.92 -1.20 -26.85
CA ASP A 142 -12.48 -1.99 -28.00
C ASP A 142 -12.83 -1.31 -29.33
N ILE A 143 -13.90 -0.52 -29.36
CA ILE A 143 -14.42 0.14 -30.56
C ILE A 143 -13.89 1.57 -30.65
N ASP A 144 -13.98 2.35 -29.57
CA ASP A 144 -13.51 3.73 -29.53
C ASP A 144 -12.33 3.91 -28.57
N LYS A 145 -11.11 3.85 -29.11
CA LYS A 145 -9.87 3.98 -28.32
C LYS A 145 -9.72 5.31 -27.57
N ASN A 146 -10.56 6.32 -27.83
CA ASN A 146 -10.59 7.56 -27.05
C ASN A 146 -11.48 7.50 -25.80
N LYS A 147 -12.18 6.38 -25.59
CA LYS A 147 -13.08 6.18 -24.48
C LYS A 147 -12.47 5.21 -23.47
N THR A 148 -12.43 5.63 -22.21
CA THR A 148 -12.04 4.77 -21.09
C THR A 148 -13.26 4.04 -20.55
N ILE A 149 -13.13 2.73 -20.36
CA ILE A 149 -14.10 1.89 -19.67
C ILE A 149 -13.52 1.49 -18.31
N VAL A 150 -14.37 1.45 -17.29
CA VAL A 150 -14.00 0.99 -15.95
C VAL A 150 -14.64 -0.35 -15.72
N LYS A 151 -13.83 -1.36 -15.42
CA LYS A 151 -14.25 -2.71 -15.08
C LYS A 151 -13.97 -2.96 -13.60
N GLU A 152 -14.85 -3.67 -12.93
CA GLU A 152 -14.64 -4.08 -11.54
C GLU A 152 -14.07 -5.50 -11.48
N SER A 153 -13.02 -5.65 -10.69
CA SER A 153 -12.46 -6.93 -10.27
C SER A 153 -12.49 -7.02 -8.75
N TYR A 154 -12.59 -8.22 -8.23
CA TYR A 154 -12.72 -8.46 -6.80
C TYR A 154 -12.10 -9.82 -6.45
N PHE A 155 -11.79 -10.00 -5.17
CA PHE A 155 -11.36 -11.29 -4.66
C PHE A 155 -12.55 -12.10 -4.16
N ASP A 156 -12.48 -13.42 -4.29
CA ASP A 156 -13.35 -14.31 -3.52
C ASP A 156 -12.79 -14.59 -2.11
N SER A 157 -13.55 -15.32 -1.29
CA SER A 157 -13.15 -15.74 0.06
C SER A 157 -11.87 -16.58 0.14
N LYS A 158 -11.35 -17.08 -0.99
CA LYS A 158 -10.07 -17.80 -1.09
C LYS A 158 -8.96 -16.91 -1.62
N GLY A 159 -9.17 -15.60 -1.73
CA GLY A 159 -8.19 -14.67 -2.26
C GLY A 159 -7.94 -14.81 -3.76
N ILE A 160 -8.81 -15.52 -4.50
CA ILE A 160 -8.67 -15.66 -5.95
C ILE A 160 -9.34 -14.47 -6.62
N LEU A 161 -8.59 -13.84 -7.54
CA LEU A 161 -9.03 -12.67 -8.27
C LEU A 161 -10.02 -13.05 -9.39
N GLN A 162 -11.19 -12.42 -9.37
CA GLN A 162 -12.30 -12.64 -10.29
C GLN A 162 -12.44 -11.46 -11.26
N ASN A 163 -12.98 -11.70 -12.46
CA ASN A 163 -13.15 -10.68 -13.51
C ASN A 163 -11.86 -9.94 -13.90
N TRP A 164 -10.71 -10.58 -13.72
CA TRP A 164 -9.42 -10.01 -14.12
C TRP A 164 -9.22 -10.09 -15.63
N PRO A 165 -8.76 -9.01 -16.30
CA PRO A 165 -8.49 -9.02 -17.73
C PRO A 165 -7.41 -10.04 -18.09
N PHE A 166 -7.71 -10.88 -19.08
CA PHE A 166 -6.75 -11.86 -19.58
C PHE A 166 -5.51 -11.15 -20.12
N GLY A 167 -4.33 -11.65 -19.72
CA GLY A 167 -3.06 -11.15 -20.22
C GLY A 167 -2.64 -9.76 -19.72
N PHE A 168 -3.29 -9.21 -18.70
CA PHE A 168 -2.97 -7.88 -18.16
C PHE A 168 -1.51 -7.71 -17.74
N PHE A 169 -0.91 -8.75 -17.16
CA PHE A 169 0.50 -8.76 -16.75
C PHE A 169 1.42 -9.41 -17.79
N THR A 170 0.88 -9.88 -18.90
CA THR A 170 1.70 -10.47 -19.96
C THR A 170 2.11 -9.39 -20.96
N PRO A 171 3.35 -9.44 -21.50
CA PRO A 171 3.74 -8.58 -22.60
C PRO A 171 2.78 -8.76 -23.77
N GLU A 172 2.39 -7.66 -24.42
CA GLU A 172 1.65 -7.76 -25.68
C GLU A 172 2.46 -8.58 -26.69
N VAL A 173 1.90 -9.69 -27.12
CA VAL A 173 2.49 -10.50 -28.20
C VAL A 173 2.35 -9.70 -29.48
N ARG A 174 3.44 -9.06 -29.93
CA ARG A 174 3.52 -8.49 -31.27
C ARG A 174 3.58 -9.64 -32.27
N LEU A 175 2.47 -9.87 -32.97
CA LEU A 175 2.41 -10.69 -34.19
C LEU A 175 2.97 -9.93 -35.39
#